data_AF-A0A5Q0C659-F1
#
_entry.id   AF-A0A5Q0C659-F1
#
_cell.length_a   1.000
_cell.length_b   1.000
_cell.length_c   1.000
_cell.angle_alpha   90.00
_cell.angle_beta   90.00
_cell.angle_gamma   90.00
#
_symmetry.space_group_name_H-M   'P 1'
#
loop_
_entity.id
_entity.type
_entity.pdbx_description
1 polymer ?
#
loop_
_entity_poly.entity_id
_entity_poly.type
_entity_poly.pdbx_seq_one_letter_code
_entity_poly.pdbx_strand_id
1 'polypeptide(L)' 'MTNIRSPRYSAEDAARLRECAKACDSAITDVVRRAVAAGWREEEFALHLADAAENYVMYLAKRPDRRRIAANNN' A
#
# COMPACT_ATOMS: atom_id res chain seq x y z
N MET A 1 -10.54 -11.89 -0.72
CA MET A 1 -10.05 -10.52 -0.45
C MET A 1 -9.53 -10.46 0.96
N THR A 2 -8.20 -10.41 1.09
CA THR A 2 -7.56 -10.15 2.38
C THR A 2 -8.09 -8.84 2.94
N ASN A 3 -8.70 -8.90 4.13
CA ASN A 3 -9.22 -7.71 4.79
C ASN A 3 -8.05 -7.00 5.51
N ILE A 4 -7.60 -5.88 4.96
CA ILE A 4 -6.56 -5.04 5.57
C ILE A 4 -7.19 -4.34 6.78
N ARG A 5 -6.85 -4.81 7.98
CA ARG A 5 -7.37 -4.27 9.24
C ARG A 5 -6.68 -2.95 9.61
N SER A 6 -7.36 -2.15 10.42
CA SER A 6 -6.76 -0.97 11.05
C SER A 6 -5.50 -1.37 11.84
N PRO A 7 -4.42 -0.57 11.79
CA PRO A 7 -3.23 -0.82 12.59
C PRO A 7 -3.58 -0.94 14.08
N ARG A 8 -2.96 -1.89 14.78
CA ARG A 8 -3.10 -2.07 16.23
C ARG A 8 -2.20 -1.14 17.02
N TYR A 9 -1.07 -0.75 16.43
CA TYR A 9 -0.05 0.08 17.04
C TYR A 9 -0.16 1.55 16.59
N SER A 10 0.27 2.49 17.45
CA SER A 10 0.28 3.92 17.14
C SER A 10 1.33 4.26 16.08
N ALA A 11 1.27 5.49 15.55
CA ALA A 11 2.12 5.87 14.44
C ALA A 11 3.61 5.91 14.78
N GLU A 12 3.94 6.15 16.04
CA GLU A 12 5.30 6.25 16.57
C GLU A 12 5.89 4.89 16.94
N ASP A 13 5.07 3.83 17.02
CA ASP A 13 5.50 2.51 17.46
C ASP A 13 6.19 1.74 16.32
N ALA A 14 7.44 1.31 16.57
CA ALA A 14 8.22 0.52 15.62
C ALA A 14 7.55 -0.83 15.26
N ALA A 15 6.68 -1.37 16.11
CA ALA A 15 5.91 -2.57 15.81
C ALA A 15 4.88 -2.36 14.68
N ARG A 16 4.43 -1.12 14.46
CA ARG A 16 3.50 -0.76 13.38
C ARG A 16 4.11 -1.02 12.00
N LEU A 17 5.43 -0.84 11.84
CA LEU A 17 6.11 -1.09 10.58
C LEU A 17 6.03 -2.58 10.18
N ARG A 18 6.24 -3.48 11.15
CA ARG A 18 6.14 -4.92 10.94
C ARG A 18 4.70 -5.35 10.65
N GLU A 19 3.73 -4.76 11.35
CA GLU A 19 2.31 -5.00 11.08
C GLU A 19 1.91 -4.55 9.66
N CYS A 20 2.38 -3.38 9.24
CA CYS A 20 2.17 -2.85 7.89
C CYS A 20 2.74 -3.80 6.83
N ALA A 21 4.01 -4.22 6.97
CA ALA A 21 4.66 -5.15 6.05
C ALA A 21 3.86 -6.46 5.91
N LYS A 22 3.45 -7.05 7.03
CA LYS A 22 2.65 -8.28 7.03
C LYS A 22 1.29 -8.10 6.35
N ALA A 23 0.63 -6.95 6.54
CA ALA A 23 -0.63 -6.64 5.88
C ALA A 23 -0.43 -6.52 4.35
N CYS A 24 0.64 -5.86 3.91
CA CYS A 24 1.01 -5.76 2.49
C CYS A 24 1.27 -7.13 1.87
N ASP A 25 2.11 -7.97 2.49
CA ASP A 25 2.43 -9.32 1.98
C ASP A 25 1.17 -10.18 1.81
N SER A 26 0.28 -10.11 2.80
CA SER A 26 -0.99 -10.85 2.79
C SER A 26 -1.94 -10.34 1.71
N ALA A 27 -1.95 -9.03 1.45
CA ALA A 27 -2.77 -8.41 0.41
C ALA A 27 -2.24 -8.76 -0.99
N ILE A 28 -0.92 -8.63 -1.21
CA ILE A 28 -0.27 -8.96 -2.49
C ILE A 28 -0.51 -10.43 -2.84
N THR A 29 -0.31 -11.34 -1.88
CA THR A 29 -0.54 -12.78 -2.09
C THR A 29 -1.97 -13.09 -2.53
N ASP A 30 -2.98 -12.46 -1.92
CA ASP A 30 -4.39 -12.66 -2.29
C ASP A 30 -4.74 -12.04 -3.66
N VAL A 31 -4.12 -10.90 -4.01
CA VAL A 31 -4.29 -10.28 -5.33
C VAL A 31 -3.70 -11.18 -6.42
N VAL A 32 -2.46 -11.64 -6.25
CA VAL A 32 -1.77 -12.53 -7.21
C VAL A 32 -2.54 -13.83 -7.39
N ARG A 33 -2.97 -14.48 -6.30
CA ARG A 33 -3.79 -15.70 -6.38
C ARG A 33 -5.07 -15.50 -7.17
N ARG A 34 -5.75 -14.36 -7.01
CA ARG A 34 -6.97 -14.05 -7.77
C ARG A 34 -6.67 -13.77 -9.24
N ALA A 35 -5.56 -13.13 -9.56
CA ALA A 35 -5.14 -12.93 -10.94
C ALA A 35 -4.87 -14.27 -11.63
N VAL A 36 -4.11 -15.17 -10.98
CA VAL A 36 -3.84 -16.51 -11.50
C VAL A 36 -5.15 -17.31 -11.68
N ALA A 37 -6.06 -17.25 -10.70
CA ALA A 37 -7.37 -17.89 -10.81
C ALA A 37 -8.24 -17.32 -11.95
N ALA A 38 -8.00 -16.07 -12.36
CA ALA A 38 -8.65 -15.45 -13.51
C ALA A 38 -7.95 -15.75 -14.85
N GLY A 39 -6.89 -16.58 -14.84
CA GLY A 39 -6.20 -17.05 -16.04
C GLY A 39 -4.94 -16.24 -16.43
N TRP A 40 -4.52 -15.27 -15.61
CA TRP A 40 -3.28 -14.53 -15.84
C TRP A 40 -2.06 -15.38 -15.52
N ARG A 41 -0.96 -15.16 -16.25
CA ARG A 41 0.34 -15.70 -15.86
C ARG A 41 0.86 -14.95 -14.64
N GLU A 42 1.36 -15.69 -13.65
CA GLU A 42 1.81 -15.11 -12.38
C GLU A 42 2.93 -14.07 -12.58
N GLU A 43 3.93 -14.37 -13.41
CA GLU A 43 5.07 -13.50 -13.70
C GLU A 43 4.67 -12.19 -14.39
N GLU A 44 3.80 -12.28 -15.40
CA GLU A 44 3.27 -11.12 -16.14
C GLU A 44 2.51 -10.19 -15.20
N PHE A 45 1.62 -10.77 -14.40
CA PHE A 45 0.82 -10.01 -13.46
C PHE A 45 1.68 -9.38 -12.35
N ALA A 46 2.66 -10.13 -11.82
CA ALA A 46 3.57 -9.64 -10.79
C ALA A 46 4.42 -8.46 -11.27
N LEU A 47 4.92 -8.52 -12.51
CA LEU A 47 5.68 -7.43 -13.12
C LEU A 47 4.84 -6.14 -13.19
N HIS A 48 3.63 -6.22 -13.77
CA HIS A 48 2.77 -5.05 -13.90
C HIS A 48 2.20 -4.55 -12.56
N LEU A 49 2.03 -5.45 -11.58
CA LEU A 49 1.69 -5.06 -10.22
C LEU A 49 2.81 -4.23 -9.57
N ALA A 50 4.08 -4.60 -9.79
CA ALA A 50 5.22 -3.85 -9.29
C ALA A 50 5.28 -2.44 -9.91
N ASP A 51 5.11 -2.34 -11.24
CA ASP A 51 5.05 -1.05 -11.94
C ASP A 51 3.92 -0.17 -11.41
N ALA A 52 2.73 -0.74 -11.18
CA ALA A 52 1.60 -0.01 -10.64
C ALA A 52 1.85 0.49 -9.20
N ALA A 53 2.50 -0.33 -8.37
CA ALA A 53 2.88 0.04 -7.02
C ALA A 53 3.92 1.18 -7.01
N GLU A 54 4.94 1.11 -7.85
CA GLU A 54 5.95 2.16 -8.00
C GLU A 54 5.32 3.47 -8.46
N ASN A 55 4.46 3.43 -9.49
CA ASN A 55 3.75 4.60 -9.97
C ASN A 55 2.90 5.27 -8.87
N TYR A 56 2.28 4.49 -7.99
CA TYR A 56 1.53 5.02 -6.85
C TYR A 56 2.45 5.70 -5.82
N VAL A 57 3.61 5.12 -5.52
CA VAL A 57 4.62 5.74 -4.65
C VAL A 57 5.10 7.07 -5.25
N MET A 58 5.37 7.10 -6.55
CA MET A 58 5.77 8.32 -7.25
C MET A 58 4.66 9.38 -7.24
N TYR A 59 3.41 8.97 -7.38
CA TYR A 59 2.26 9.87 -7.21
C TYR A 59 2.21 10.47 -5.80
N LEU A 60 2.39 9.66 -4.75
CA LEU A 60 2.43 10.15 -3.37
C LEU A 60 3.57 11.12 -3.13
N ALA A 61 4.76 10.84 -3.68
CA ALA A 61 5.93 11.70 -3.55
C ALA A 61 5.75 13.07 -4.24
N LYS A 62 5.03 13.11 -5.38
CA LYS A 62 4.74 14.34 -6.13
C LYS A 62 3.57 15.14 -5.55
N ARG A 63 2.78 14.55 -4.65
CA ARG A 63 1.59 15.20 -4.12
C ARG A 63 2.02 16.33 -3.16
N PRO A 64 1.65 17.60 -3.43
CA PRO A 64 1.99 18.68 -2.51
C PRO A 64 1.39 18.36 -1.14
N ASP A 65 2.20 18.50 -0.09
CA ASP A 65 1.82 18.20 1.27
C ASP A 65 0.61 19.07 1.65
N ARG A 66 -0.59 18.49 1.63
CA ARG A 66 -1.86 19.20 1.85
C ARG A 66 -2.08 19.52 3.34
N ARG A 67 -1.01 19.54 4.14
CA ARG A 67 -1.00 19.83 5.57
C ARG A 67 0.08 20.86 5.95
N ARG A 68 -0.04 22.10 5.45
CA ARG A 68 0.30 23.31 6.22
C ARG A 68 -0.55 24.50 5.76
N ILE A 69 -1.82 24.54 6.18
CA ILE A 69 -2.57 25.81 6.29
C ILE A 69 -2.97 25.94 7.75
N ALA A 70 -2.22 26.74 8.50
CA ALA A 70 -2.81 27.51 9.59
C ALA A 70 -3.16 28.88 8.98
N ALA A 71 -4.43 29.08 8.63
CA ALA A 71 -4.95 30.35 8.12
C ALA A 71 -5.35 31.32 9.24
N ASN A 72 -4.92 31.07 10.48
CA ASN A 72 -5.21 31.92 11.61
C ASN A 72 -3.96 32.09 12.47
N ASN A 73 -3.26 33.20 12.27
CA ASN A 73 -2.69 33.95 13.37
C ASN A 73 -3.28 35.36 13.25
N ASN A 74 -4.23 35.64 14.14
CA ASN A 74 -4.86 36.93 14.37
C ASN A 74 -3.88 37.91 15.03
#